data_AF-A0A0G4HHX3-F1
#
_entry.id   AF-A0A0G4HHX3-F1
#
_cell.length_a   1.000
_cell.length_b   1.000
_cell.length_c   1.000
_cell.angle_alpha   90.00
_cell.angle_beta   90.00
_cell.angle_gamma   90.00
#
_symmetry.space_group_name_H-M   'P 1'
#
loop_
_entity.id
_entity.type
_entity.pdbx_description
1 polymer ?
#
loop_
_entity_poly.entity_id
_entity_poly.type
_entity_poly.pdbx_seq_one_letter_code
_entity_poly.pdbx_strand_id
1 'polypeptide(L)'
;MSVDARLQSAAKALGSLQGLLSSLGPLPAPTKVQLFRKKRSLKQSKKVDLTACPKFAGKKEIVDFTSQWGEFSNVHLQRKYFRSTEESLWRSNIIIALNKAGSDARAFRRDVRRWRRKRVNPEDIVEKMKQEYSSTLLVMQLAVQERVQVFPWLLDYRDRNGRVVIPSGVVLSFAKIDQRLEDLLFDSDDAEWEIADPAKVIMIVNALTDDQRMKLVNSLRSKLPGLGGQLDLRQIDYATLKKELEWFASFDRDAEINARQRQSGGRERAFRGQQRRGRGSGGFRN
;
A
#
# COMPACT_ATOMS: atom_id res chain seq x y z
N MET A 1 18.86 57.76 -14.92
CA MET A 1 20.23 57.56 -15.46
C MET A 1 20.11 56.68 -16.70
N SER A 2 20.56 57.19 -17.85
CA SER A 2 20.37 56.57 -19.18
C SER A 2 21.07 55.21 -19.29
N VAL A 3 20.50 54.30 -20.10
CA VAL A 3 21.03 52.97 -20.44
C VAL A 3 22.46 53.05 -21.00
N ASP A 4 22.82 54.18 -21.60
CA ASP A 4 24.18 54.44 -22.11
C ASP A 4 25.27 54.48 -21.04
N ALA A 5 24.95 54.90 -19.81
CA ALA A 5 25.92 54.95 -18.71
C ALA A 5 26.30 53.54 -18.22
N ARG A 6 25.40 52.55 -18.38
CA ARG A 6 25.65 51.15 -18.01
C ARG A 6 26.48 50.42 -19.06
N LEU A 7 26.31 50.75 -20.34
CA LEU A 7 27.11 50.16 -21.43
C LEU A 7 28.56 50.69 -21.44
N GLN A 8 28.77 51.98 -21.14
CA GLN A 8 30.12 52.54 -21.02
C GLN A 8 30.90 51.97 -19.81
N SER A 9 30.21 51.67 -18.69
CA SER A 9 30.85 51.04 -17.52
C SER A 9 31.24 49.57 -17.78
N ALA A 10 30.46 48.84 -18.59
CA ALA A 10 30.76 47.45 -18.94
C ALA A 10 31.93 47.34 -19.93
N ALA A 11 32.03 48.26 -20.89
CA ALA A 11 33.13 48.29 -21.87
C ALA A 11 34.50 48.62 -21.21
N LYS A 12 34.52 49.50 -20.20
CA LYS A 12 35.75 49.81 -19.43
C LYS A 12 36.23 48.63 -18.57
N ALA A 13 35.31 47.83 -18.04
CA ALA A 13 35.63 46.63 -17.24
C ALA A 13 36.20 45.49 -18.12
N LEU A 14 35.72 45.33 -19.36
CA LEU A 14 36.22 44.33 -20.30
C LEU A 14 37.60 44.69 -20.86
N GLY A 15 37.88 45.97 -21.14
CA GLY A 15 39.21 46.42 -21.56
C GLY A 15 40.30 46.22 -20.49
N SER A 16 39.94 46.36 -19.20
CA SER A 16 40.87 46.15 -18.08
C SER A 16 41.19 44.67 -17.83
N LEU A 17 40.28 43.75 -18.18
CA LEU A 17 40.53 42.31 -18.05
C LEU A 17 41.39 41.75 -19.20
N GLN A 18 41.32 42.37 -20.38
CA GLN A 18 42.11 41.95 -21.54
C GLN A 18 43.59 42.35 -21.40
N GLY A 19 43.90 43.47 -20.72
CA GLY A 19 45.27 43.86 -20.40
C GLY A 19 45.95 43.00 -19.31
N LEU A 20 45.18 42.41 -18.40
CA LEU A 20 45.70 41.49 -17.35
C LEU A 20 45.92 40.06 -17.85
N LEU A 21 45.29 39.67 -18.97
CA LEU A 21 45.46 38.35 -19.59
C LEU A 21 46.71 38.27 -20.49
N SER A 22 47.28 39.40 -20.89
CA SER A 22 48.48 39.46 -21.74
C SER A 22 49.82 39.44 -20.99
N SER A 23 49.82 39.51 -19.65
CA SER A 23 51.04 39.45 -18.82
C SER A 23 51.32 38.08 -18.17
N LEU A 24 50.50 37.07 -18.46
CA LEU A 24 50.71 35.70 -17.99
C LEU A 24 51.43 34.90 -19.09
N GLY A 25 52.74 34.67 -18.88
CA GLY A 25 53.54 33.78 -19.72
C GLY A 25 52.98 32.35 -19.79
N PRO A 26 53.50 31.52 -20.70
CA PRO A 26 52.92 30.22 -21.03
C PRO A 26 52.83 29.31 -19.80
N LEU A 27 51.62 28.80 -19.55
CA LEU A 27 51.30 27.83 -18.51
C LEU A 27 52.08 26.52 -18.76
N PRO A 28 52.76 25.94 -17.75
CA PRO A 28 53.32 24.60 -17.88
C PRO A 28 52.21 23.57 -18.06
N ALA A 29 52.45 22.58 -18.93
CA ALA A 29 51.55 21.48 -19.25
C ALA A 29 51.02 20.78 -17.98
N PRO A 30 49.77 20.26 -17.98
CA PRO A 30 49.14 19.73 -16.78
C PRO A 30 49.87 18.47 -16.31
N THR A 31 50.74 18.64 -15.32
CA THR A 31 51.21 17.52 -14.51
C THR A 31 49.98 16.97 -13.80
N LYS A 32 49.72 15.66 -13.93
CA LYS A 32 48.68 14.96 -13.17
C LYS A 32 49.00 15.07 -11.67
N VAL A 33 48.59 16.17 -11.05
CA VAL A 33 48.47 16.26 -9.60
C VAL A 33 47.28 15.37 -9.27
N GLN A 34 47.56 14.11 -8.97
CA GLN A 34 46.67 13.31 -8.16
C GLN A 34 46.47 14.11 -6.88
N LEU A 35 45.35 14.84 -6.80
CA LEU A 35 44.71 15.13 -5.53
C LEU A 35 44.43 13.77 -4.92
N PHE A 36 45.42 13.25 -4.20
CA PHE A 36 45.22 12.28 -3.15
C PHE A 36 44.23 12.95 -2.22
N ARG A 37 42.95 12.74 -2.50
CA ARG A 37 41.89 12.85 -1.52
C ARG A 37 42.35 11.92 -0.43
N LYS A 38 43.02 12.48 0.59
CA LYS A 38 43.43 11.77 1.80
C LYS A 38 42.20 10.97 2.16
N LYS A 39 42.23 9.66 1.91
CA LYS A 39 41.29 8.72 2.52
C LYS A 39 41.56 8.99 3.99
N ARG A 40 40.70 9.80 4.60
CA ARG A 40 40.69 10.01 6.04
C ARG A 40 40.61 8.58 6.54
N SER A 41 41.71 8.07 7.06
CA SER A 41 41.77 6.72 7.56
C SER A 41 40.56 6.60 8.48
N LEU A 42 39.75 5.57 8.29
CA LEU A 42 38.85 5.13 9.35
C LEU A 42 39.76 4.83 10.54
N LYS A 43 40.09 5.85 11.34
CA LYS A 43 40.68 5.69 12.65
C LYS A 43 39.74 4.73 13.36
N GLN A 44 40.29 3.57 13.72
CA GLN A 44 39.62 2.40 14.27
C GLN A 44 38.34 2.79 15.01
N SER A 45 37.24 2.78 14.27
CA SER A 45 35.93 2.92 14.86
C SER A 45 35.75 1.71 15.75
N LYS A 46 35.39 1.89 17.03
CA LYS A 46 34.98 0.79 17.90
C LYS A 46 34.06 -0.11 17.09
N LYS A 47 34.54 -1.32 16.79
CA LYS A 47 33.82 -2.25 15.92
C LYS A 47 32.63 -2.72 16.72
N VAL A 48 31.46 -2.17 16.42
CA VAL A 48 30.20 -2.65 17.00
C VAL A 48 30.05 -4.09 16.54
N ASP A 49 29.84 -5.00 17.48
CA ASP A 49 29.51 -6.36 17.15
C ASP A 49 28.10 -6.40 16.55
N LEU A 50 28.02 -6.67 15.26
CA LEU A 50 26.77 -6.72 14.51
C LEU A 50 26.23 -8.15 14.38
N THR A 51 26.89 -9.14 14.99
CA THR A 51 26.44 -10.55 14.95
C THR A 51 25.13 -10.73 15.71
N ALA A 52 24.97 -10.03 16.83
CA ALA A 52 23.75 -10.00 17.64
C ALA A 52 22.71 -8.97 17.17
N CYS A 53 22.90 -8.36 15.99
CA CYS A 53 21.95 -7.36 15.49
C CYS A 53 20.61 -8.04 15.14
N PRO A 54 19.48 -7.60 15.71
CA PRO A 54 18.18 -8.18 15.41
C PRO A 54 17.83 -7.98 13.94
N LYS A 55 17.11 -8.93 13.36
CA LYS A 55 16.62 -8.86 11.98
C LYS A 55 15.19 -8.35 11.95
N PHE A 56 14.91 -7.45 11.03
CA PHE A 56 13.55 -6.97 10.80
C PHE A 56 12.84 -7.90 9.80
N ALA A 57 11.79 -8.61 10.23
CA ALA A 57 11.07 -9.54 9.35
C ALA A 57 9.85 -8.90 8.66
N GLY A 58 9.19 -7.93 9.28
CA GLY A 58 8.03 -7.27 8.66
C GLY A 58 7.47 -6.11 9.47
N LYS A 59 6.60 -5.31 8.84
CA LYS A 59 5.93 -4.18 9.52
C LYS A 59 5.05 -4.64 10.68
N LYS A 60 4.45 -5.83 10.56
CA LYS A 60 3.63 -6.49 11.59
C LYS A 60 4.44 -6.72 12.88
N GLU A 61 5.70 -7.10 12.74
CA GLU A 61 6.62 -7.38 13.85
C GLU A 61 7.37 -6.14 14.37
N ILE A 62 6.95 -4.91 14.03
CA ILE A 62 7.68 -3.71 14.43
C ILE A 62 7.74 -3.52 15.94
N VAL A 63 6.72 -3.98 16.67
CA VAL A 63 6.68 -3.90 18.14
C VAL A 63 7.78 -4.77 18.74
N ASP A 64 7.84 -6.05 18.35
CA ASP A 64 8.85 -7.00 18.80
C ASP A 64 10.25 -6.57 18.39
N PHE A 65 10.40 -6.14 17.13
CA PHE A 65 11.66 -5.59 16.64
C PHE A 65 12.12 -4.38 17.45
N THR A 66 11.21 -3.48 17.85
CA THR A 66 11.57 -2.30 18.65
C THR A 66 12.10 -2.70 20.02
N SER A 67 11.51 -3.72 20.65
CA SER A 67 11.99 -4.27 21.92
C SER A 67 13.39 -4.88 21.77
N GLN A 68 13.58 -5.78 20.79
CA GLN A 68 14.89 -6.40 20.49
C GLN A 68 15.95 -5.35 20.13
N TRP A 69 15.57 -4.34 19.36
CA TRP A 69 16.43 -3.21 19.02
C TRP A 69 16.82 -2.40 20.26
N GLY A 70 15.89 -2.19 21.19
CA GLY A 70 16.15 -1.54 22.47
C GLY A 70 17.22 -2.27 23.28
N GLU A 71 17.10 -3.59 23.41
CA GLU A 71 18.10 -4.43 24.09
C GLU A 71 19.47 -4.36 23.39
N PHE A 72 19.50 -4.59 22.09
CA PHE A 72 20.73 -4.53 21.28
C PHE A 72 21.40 -3.16 21.38
N SER A 73 20.63 -2.08 21.23
CA SER A 73 21.16 -0.71 21.27
C SER A 73 21.68 -0.34 22.66
N ASN A 74 21.03 -0.81 23.72
CA ASN A 74 21.49 -0.64 25.09
C ASN A 74 22.83 -1.35 25.35
N VAL A 75 23.06 -2.53 24.78
CA VAL A 75 24.31 -3.27 24.98
C VAL A 75 25.43 -2.76 24.07
N HIS A 76 25.14 -2.51 22.79
CA HIS A 76 26.17 -2.33 21.77
C HIS A 76 26.28 -0.90 21.23
N LEU A 77 25.25 -0.07 21.39
CA LEU A 77 25.15 1.26 20.79
C LEU A 77 24.96 2.39 21.81
N GLN A 78 25.10 2.17 23.11
CA GLN A 78 24.96 3.25 24.09
C GLN A 78 25.98 4.36 23.86
N ARG A 79 25.51 5.62 23.94
CA ARG A 79 26.34 6.81 23.74
C ARG A 79 27.57 6.83 24.64
N LYS A 80 27.45 6.34 25.89
CA LYS A 80 28.53 6.29 26.89
C LYS A 80 29.77 5.52 26.44
N TYR A 81 29.62 4.60 25.48
CA TYR A 81 30.71 3.81 24.94
C TYR A 81 31.53 4.53 23.87
N PHE A 82 31.14 5.74 23.50
CA PHE A 82 31.78 6.58 22.47
C PHE A 82 32.23 7.88 23.11
N ARG A 83 33.39 8.40 22.69
CA ARG A 83 33.86 9.70 23.20
C ARG A 83 32.92 10.81 22.76
N SER A 84 32.87 11.92 23.50
CA SER A 84 32.04 13.09 23.13
C SER A 84 32.34 13.57 21.69
N THR A 85 33.62 13.59 21.32
CA THR A 85 34.12 13.94 19.97
C THR A 85 33.77 12.92 18.87
N GLU A 86 33.27 11.74 19.22
CA GLU A 86 32.89 10.65 18.30
C GLU A 86 31.39 10.60 18.00
N GLU A 87 30.66 11.69 18.25
CA GLU A 87 29.21 11.74 18.04
C GLU A 87 28.80 11.34 16.62
N SER A 88 29.49 11.87 15.61
CA SER A 88 29.24 11.54 14.20
C SER A 88 29.50 10.06 13.91
N LEU A 89 30.48 9.46 14.58
CA LEU A 89 30.82 8.05 14.38
C LEU A 89 29.76 7.15 15.02
N TRP A 90 29.37 7.47 16.24
CA TRP A 90 28.30 6.77 16.95
C TRP A 90 26.98 6.79 16.18
N ARG A 91 26.56 7.97 15.69
CA ARG A 91 25.39 8.12 14.82
C ARG A 91 25.51 7.30 13.55
N SER A 92 26.70 7.21 12.95
CA SER A 92 26.95 6.37 11.78
C SER A 92 26.80 4.87 12.10
N ASN A 93 27.26 4.42 13.27
CA ASN A 93 27.15 3.03 13.68
C ASN A 93 25.70 2.59 13.87
N ILE A 94 24.84 3.45 14.42
CA ILE A 94 23.39 3.19 14.51
C ILE A 94 22.81 2.95 13.11
N ILE A 95 23.14 3.82 12.15
CA ILE A 95 22.65 3.68 10.77
C ILE A 95 23.18 2.41 10.09
N ILE A 96 24.44 2.02 10.34
CA ILE A 96 25.01 0.77 9.82
C ILE A 96 24.25 -0.43 10.39
N ALA A 97 24.04 -0.46 11.70
CA ALA A 97 23.29 -1.52 12.38
C ALA A 97 21.84 -1.61 11.86
N LEU A 98 21.14 -0.48 11.70
CA LEU A 98 19.79 -0.47 11.09
C LEU A 98 19.78 -1.03 9.67
N ASN A 99 20.77 -0.69 8.83
CA ASN A 99 20.85 -1.26 7.49
C ASN A 99 21.17 -2.76 7.50
N LYS A 100 21.90 -3.23 8.50
CA LYS A 100 22.18 -4.66 8.72
C LYS A 100 20.93 -5.39 9.20
N ALA A 101 20.18 -4.83 10.16
CA ALA A 101 18.92 -5.37 10.66
C ALA A 101 17.91 -5.60 9.53
N GLY A 102 17.82 -4.65 8.60
CA GLY A 102 16.97 -4.75 7.43
C GLY A 102 17.67 -5.29 6.20
N SER A 103 18.68 -6.16 6.26
CA SER A 103 19.43 -6.64 5.07
C SER A 103 18.50 -7.22 4.00
N ASP A 104 17.47 -7.92 4.44
CA ASP A 104 16.53 -8.64 3.56
C ASP A 104 15.26 -7.80 3.32
N ALA A 105 15.01 -6.79 4.17
CA ALA A 105 13.86 -5.88 4.07
C ALA A 105 14.23 -4.56 3.36
N ARG A 106 14.16 -4.52 2.01
CA ARG A 106 14.46 -3.30 1.23
C ARG A 106 13.58 -2.10 1.63
N ALA A 107 12.29 -2.34 1.90
CA ALA A 107 11.35 -1.31 2.34
C ALA A 107 11.80 -0.67 3.66
N PHE A 108 12.21 -1.49 4.64
CA PHE A 108 12.75 -1.00 5.90
C PHE A 108 13.96 -0.08 5.70
N ARG A 109 14.95 -0.49 4.88
CA ARG A 109 16.12 0.36 4.59
C ARG A 109 15.75 1.67 3.91
N ARG A 110 14.72 1.66 3.05
CA ARG A 110 14.18 2.88 2.44
C ARG A 110 13.59 3.80 3.50
N ASP A 111 12.85 3.25 4.46
CA ASP A 111 12.17 4.02 5.50
C ASP A 111 13.17 4.59 6.52
N VAL A 112 14.23 3.85 6.88
CA VAL A 112 15.38 4.36 7.63
C VAL A 112 16.02 5.57 6.92
N ARG A 113 16.26 5.48 5.60
CA ARG A 113 16.79 6.62 4.82
C ARG A 113 15.82 7.79 4.80
N ARG A 114 14.51 7.54 4.70
CA ARG A 114 13.46 8.58 4.73
C ARG A 114 13.51 9.34 6.05
N TRP A 115 13.59 8.65 7.19
CA TRP A 115 13.69 9.28 8.50
C TRP A 115 14.99 10.05 8.69
N ARG A 116 16.12 9.53 8.19
CA ARG A 116 17.38 10.26 8.17
C ARG A 116 17.30 11.56 7.36
N ARG A 117 16.61 11.56 6.20
CA ARG A 117 16.40 12.79 5.40
C ARG A 117 15.54 13.82 6.13
N LYS A 118 14.59 13.36 6.96
CA LYS A 118 13.80 14.21 7.86
C LYS A 118 14.58 14.74 9.08
N ARG A 119 15.90 14.48 9.16
CA ARG A 119 16.77 14.89 10.28
C ARG A 119 16.35 14.34 11.65
N VAL A 120 15.64 13.21 11.69
CA VAL A 120 15.37 12.49 12.95
C VAL A 120 16.68 11.95 13.51
N ASN A 121 16.86 12.06 14.83
CA ASN A 121 18.03 11.51 15.52
C ASN A 121 18.09 9.99 15.26
N PRO A 122 19.24 9.41 14.88
CA PRO A 122 19.34 7.98 14.59
C PRO A 122 18.80 7.05 15.68
N GLU A 123 18.92 7.42 16.96
CA GLU A 123 18.36 6.66 18.10
C GLU A 123 16.83 6.55 18.02
N ASP A 124 16.17 7.63 17.58
CA ASP A 124 14.70 7.74 17.57
C ASP A 124 14.08 7.12 16.31
N ILE A 125 14.88 6.72 15.31
CA ILE A 125 14.35 6.26 14.02
C ILE A 125 13.43 5.05 14.19
N VAL A 126 13.83 4.06 15.00
CA VAL A 126 13.03 2.84 15.19
C VAL A 126 11.72 3.17 15.88
N GLU A 127 11.75 4.01 16.91
CA GLU A 127 10.55 4.46 17.62
C GLU A 127 9.61 5.26 16.68
N LYS A 128 10.16 6.12 15.80
CA LYS A 128 9.37 6.81 14.78
C LYS A 128 8.78 5.87 13.73
N MET A 129 9.48 4.80 13.36
CA MET A 129 8.96 3.78 12.47
C MET A 129 7.84 2.96 13.13
N LYS A 130 8.01 2.59 14.40
CA LYS A 130 6.96 1.97 15.23
C LYS A 130 5.70 2.83 15.25
N GLN A 131 5.83 4.11 15.59
CA GLN A 131 4.71 5.04 15.59
C GLN A 131 4.00 5.10 14.23
N GLU A 132 4.74 5.22 13.12
CA GLU A 132 4.16 5.29 11.78
C GLU A 132 3.45 3.98 11.37
N TYR A 133 4.07 2.83 11.63
CA TYR A 133 3.50 1.53 11.26
C TYR A 133 2.29 1.19 12.12
N SER A 134 2.34 1.40 13.44
CA SER A 134 1.20 1.21 14.32
C SER A 134 0.04 2.17 13.99
N SER A 135 0.34 3.43 13.63
CA SER A 135 -0.70 4.38 13.19
C SER A 135 -1.37 3.93 11.89
N THR A 136 -0.57 3.40 10.95
CA THR A 136 -1.10 2.88 9.68
C THR A 136 -2.00 1.66 9.91
N LEU A 137 -1.56 0.73 10.77
CA LEU A 137 -2.34 -0.45 11.14
C LEU A 137 -3.66 -0.05 11.81
N LEU A 138 -3.64 0.91 12.73
CA LEU A 138 -4.84 1.43 13.38
C LEU A 138 -5.84 2.00 12.37
N VAL A 139 -5.37 2.77 11.38
CA VAL A 139 -6.23 3.29 10.31
C VAL A 139 -6.87 2.17 9.50
N MET A 140 -6.12 1.11 9.18
CA MET A 140 -6.66 -0.07 8.48
C MET A 140 -7.72 -0.79 9.32
N GLN A 141 -7.46 -1.00 10.62
CA GLN A 141 -8.40 -1.63 11.55
C GLN A 141 -9.70 -0.83 11.69
N LEU A 142 -9.61 0.50 11.81
CA LEU A 142 -10.78 1.37 11.84
C LEU A 142 -11.59 1.31 10.54
N ALA A 143 -10.93 1.20 9.38
CA ALA A 143 -11.61 1.04 8.10
C ALA A 143 -12.34 -0.30 8.01
N VAL A 144 -11.72 -1.40 8.45
CA VAL A 144 -12.39 -2.72 8.54
C VAL A 144 -13.58 -2.66 9.48
N GLN A 145 -13.42 -2.03 10.65
CA GLN A 145 -14.50 -1.86 11.62
C GLN A 145 -15.69 -1.07 11.03
N GLU A 146 -15.43 0.02 10.30
CA GLU A 146 -16.50 0.78 9.61
C GLU A 146 -17.19 -0.09 8.56
N ARG A 147 -16.43 -0.86 7.76
CA ARG A 147 -17.00 -1.78 6.75
C ARG A 147 -17.84 -2.89 7.35
N VAL A 148 -17.46 -3.45 8.50
CA VAL A 148 -18.27 -4.44 9.21
C VAL A 148 -19.63 -3.85 9.59
N GLN A 149 -19.68 -2.59 10.03
CA GLN A 149 -20.93 -1.93 10.44
C GLN A 149 -21.87 -1.64 9.26
N VAL A 150 -21.32 -1.29 8.09
CA VAL A 150 -22.12 -0.90 6.92
C VAL A 150 -22.27 -2.03 5.91
N PHE A 151 -21.75 -3.23 6.19
CA PHE A 151 -21.88 -4.38 5.31
C PHE A 151 -23.35 -4.64 4.93
N PRO A 152 -23.68 -4.94 3.67
CA PRO A 152 -22.80 -5.24 2.52
C PRO A 152 -22.41 -4.03 1.65
N TRP A 153 -22.61 -2.82 2.14
CA TRP A 153 -22.50 -1.59 1.35
C TRP A 153 -21.06 -1.07 1.28
N LEU A 154 -20.75 -0.38 0.17
CA LEU A 154 -19.44 0.25 -0.03
C LEU A 154 -19.35 1.60 0.68
N LEU A 155 -18.13 1.94 1.11
CA LEU A 155 -17.79 3.24 1.70
C LEU A 155 -17.66 4.38 0.67
N ASP A 156 -17.68 4.06 -0.63
CA ASP A 156 -17.36 5.02 -1.70
C ASP A 156 -18.45 6.07 -1.94
N TYR A 157 -19.65 5.85 -1.38
CA TYR A 157 -20.76 6.79 -1.46
C TYR A 157 -21.05 7.38 -0.08
N ARG A 158 -20.53 8.59 0.17
CA ARG A 158 -20.77 9.35 1.41
C ARG A 158 -21.65 10.56 1.16
N ASP A 159 -22.48 10.90 2.14
CA ASP A 159 -23.30 12.12 2.10
C ASP A 159 -22.45 13.36 2.37
N ARG A 160 -23.08 14.54 2.34
CA ARG A 160 -22.43 15.82 2.63
C ARG A 160 -21.85 15.91 4.06
N ASN A 161 -22.28 15.03 4.96
CA ASN A 161 -21.81 14.95 6.34
C ASN A 161 -20.75 13.86 6.54
N GLY A 162 -20.29 13.21 5.46
CA GLY A 162 -19.30 12.13 5.52
C GLY A 162 -19.86 10.79 6.01
N ARG A 163 -21.18 10.63 6.14
CA ARG A 163 -21.81 9.35 6.50
C ARG A 163 -21.95 8.46 5.28
N VAL A 164 -21.72 7.16 5.47
CA VAL A 164 -21.94 6.17 4.42
C VAL A 164 -23.41 6.16 4.03
N VAL A 165 -23.68 6.37 2.75
CA VAL A 165 -25.03 6.36 2.21
C VAL A 165 -25.38 4.93 1.85
N ILE A 166 -26.28 4.35 2.64
CA ILE A 166 -26.86 3.04 2.36
C ILE A 166 -27.94 3.21 1.29
N PRO A 167 -27.79 2.60 0.10
CA PRO A 167 -28.81 2.66 -0.94
C PRO A 167 -30.11 2.00 -0.44
N SER A 168 -31.19 2.77 -0.41
CA SER A 168 -32.52 2.24 -0.09
C SER A 168 -33.13 1.54 -1.31
N GLY A 169 -33.75 0.37 -1.10
CA GLY A 169 -34.43 -0.40 -2.15
C GLY A 169 -33.51 -1.13 -3.13
N VAL A 170 -32.19 -1.07 -2.95
CA VAL A 170 -31.26 -1.88 -3.74
C VAL A 170 -31.19 -3.29 -3.13
N VAL A 171 -31.40 -4.30 -3.97
CA VAL A 171 -31.24 -5.70 -3.58
C VAL A 171 -29.95 -6.22 -4.18
N LEU A 172 -29.08 -6.78 -3.33
CA LEU A 172 -27.85 -7.43 -3.79
C LEU A 172 -28.12 -8.91 -4.08
N SER A 173 -27.54 -9.40 -5.18
CA SER A 173 -27.52 -10.83 -5.49
C SER A 173 -26.61 -11.59 -4.52
N PHE A 174 -26.75 -12.91 -4.45
CA PHE A 174 -25.87 -13.75 -3.61
C PHE A 174 -24.42 -13.59 -4.05
N ALA A 175 -24.16 -13.57 -5.36
CA ALA A 175 -22.81 -13.33 -5.89
C ALA A 175 -22.21 -12.00 -5.44
N LYS A 176 -23.03 -10.94 -5.33
CA LYS A 176 -22.52 -9.65 -4.91
C LYS A 176 -22.22 -9.60 -3.41
N ILE A 177 -23.06 -10.22 -2.59
CA ILE A 177 -22.84 -10.34 -1.14
C ILE A 177 -21.58 -11.19 -0.87
N ASP A 178 -21.43 -12.31 -1.57
CA ASP A 178 -20.28 -13.21 -1.47
C ASP A 178 -18.96 -12.49 -1.81
N GLN A 179 -18.93 -11.77 -2.94
CA GLN A 179 -17.76 -10.96 -3.32
C GLN A 179 -17.42 -9.89 -2.27
N ARG A 180 -18.44 -9.19 -1.74
CA ARG A 180 -18.23 -8.15 -0.73
C ARG A 180 -17.67 -8.72 0.57
N LEU A 181 -18.09 -9.94 0.93
CA LEU A 181 -17.57 -10.64 2.09
C LEU A 181 -16.10 -11.00 1.86
N GLU A 182 -15.73 -11.53 0.69
CA GLU A 182 -14.33 -11.85 0.36
C GLU A 182 -13.44 -10.61 0.37
N ASP A 183 -13.88 -9.50 -0.23
CA ASP A 183 -13.17 -8.23 -0.20
C ASP A 183 -12.94 -7.75 1.26
N LEU A 184 -13.95 -7.91 2.12
CA LEU A 184 -13.84 -7.54 3.52
C LEU A 184 -12.89 -8.44 4.31
N LEU A 185 -12.94 -9.75 4.11
CA LEU A 185 -12.06 -10.70 4.79
C LEU A 185 -10.60 -10.49 4.39
N PHE A 186 -10.36 -10.19 3.11
CA PHE A 186 -9.03 -9.83 2.63
C PHE A 186 -8.49 -8.58 3.34
N ASP A 187 -9.29 -7.52 3.43
CA ASP A 187 -8.88 -6.29 4.15
C ASP A 187 -8.69 -6.54 5.65
N SER A 188 -9.47 -7.45 6.24
CA SER A 188 -9.37 -7.87 7.64
C SER A 188 -8.04 -8.53 7.96
N ASP A 189 -7.59 -9.45 7.08
CA ASP A 189 -6.32 -10.16 7.22
C ASP A 189 -5.12 -9.21 7.09
N ASP A 190 -5.20 -8.27 6.15
CA ASP A 190 -4.21 -7.21 5.98
C ASP A 190 -4.14 -6.29 7.21
N ALA A 191 -5.29 -5.99 7.83
CA ALA A 191 -5.42 -5.15 9.02
C ALA A 191 -5.14 -5.90 10.35
N GLU A 192 -4.81 -7.19 10.31
CA GLU A 192 -4.67 -8.02 11.52
C GLU A 192 -5.89 -7.93 12.44
N TRP A 193 -7.07 -7.85 11.83
CA TRP A 193 -8.34 -7.74 12.54
C TRP A 193 -9.14 -9.01 12.33
N GLU A 194 -9.42 -9.76 13.38
CA GLU A 194 -10.25 -10.96 13.25
C GLU A 194 -11.74 -10.58 13.34
N ILE A 195 -12.50 -10.90 12.30
CA ILE A 195 -13.96 -10.87 12.37
C ILE A 195 -14.41 -12.24 12.89
N ALA A 196 -15.06 -12.26 14.05
CA ALA A 196 -15.55 -13.49 14.65
C ALA A 196 -16.60 -14.17 13.76
N ASP A 197 -16.59 -15.50 13.69
CA ASP A 197 -17.53 -16.28 12.88
C ASP A 197 -19.01 -15.96 13.14
N PRO A 198 -19.48 -15.80 14.40
CA PRO A 198 -20.85 -15.37 14.66
C PRO A 198 -21.18 -14.00 14.05
N ALA A 199 -20.21 -13.07 14.01
CA ALA A 199 -20.39 -11.78 13.37
C ALA A 199 -20.51 -11.94 11.84
N LYS A 200 -19.66 -12.76 11.21
CA LYS A 200 -19.77 -13.07 9.77
C LYS A 200 -21.15 -13.62 9.42
N VAL A 201 -21.66 -14.56 10.22
CA VAL A 201 -23.00 -15.13 10.05
C VAL A 201 -24.08 -14.06 10.14
N ILE A 202 -24.07 -13.23 11.19
CA ILE A 202 -25.05 -12.16 11.36
C ILE A 202 -25.01 -11.17 10.19
N MET A 203 -23.82 -10.79 9.73
CA MET A 203 -23.63 -9.87 8.62
C MET A 203 -24.22 -10.41 7.32
N ILE A 204 -23.93 -11.67 6.97
CA ILE A 204 -24.50 -12.33 5.78
C ILE A 204 -26.01 -12.38 5.91
N VAL A 205 -26.53 -12.88 7.04
CA VAL A 205 -27.97 -13.03 7.25
C VAL A 205 -28.68 -11.69 7.12
N ASN A 206 -28.14 -10.61 7.68
CA ASN A 206 -28.71 -9.28 7.59
C ASN A 206 -28.65 -8.67 6.17
N ALA A 207 -27.65 -9.05 5.36
CA ALA A 207 -27.51 -8.60 3.98
C ALA A 207 -28.53 -9.23 3.01
N LEU A 208 -29.11 -10.38 3.37
CA LEU A 208 -30.08 -11.09 2.54
C LEU A 208 -31.48 -10.46 2.64
N THR A 209 -32.22 -10.49 1.52
CA THR A 209 -33.68 -10.24 1.52
C THR A 209 -34.44 -11.42 2.09
N ASP A 210 -35.72 -11.24 2.41
CA ASP A 210 -36.55 -12.32 2.98
C ASP A 210 -36.74 -13.49 2.02
N ASP A 211 -36.87 -13.24 0.71
CA ASP A 211 -36.89 -14.28 -0.33
C ASP A 211 -35.57 -15.06 -0.39
N GLN A 212 -34.44 -14.36 -0.34
CA GLN A 212 -33.12 -14.99 -0.31
C GLN A 212 -32.91 -15.80 0.98
N ARG A 213 -33.32 -15.27 2.14
CA ARG A 213 -33.29 -16.00 3.41
C ARG A 213 -34.13 -17.28 3.33
N MET A 214 -35.32 -17.21 2.76
CA MET A 214 -36.19 -18.38 2.59
C MET A 214 -35.56 -19.44 1.67
N LYS A 215 -34.98 -19.03 0.53
CA LYS A 215 -34.26 -19.93 -0.38
C LYS A 215 -33.09 -20.64 0.32
N LEU A 216 -32.31 -19.88 1.08
CA LEU A 216 -31.17 -20.41 1.83
C LEU A 216 -31.62 -21.41 2.90
N VAL A 217 -32.65 -21.08 3.70
CA VAL A 217 -33.24 -21.98 4.70
C VAL A 217 -33.74 -23.29 4.07
N ASN A 218 -34.42 -23.21 2.93
CA ASN A 218 -34.95 -24.39 2.24
C ASN A 218 -33.83 -25.29 1.70
N SER A 219 -32.76 -24.70 1.16
CA SER A 219 -31.55 -25.42 0.71
C SER A 219 -30.85 -26.14 1.87
N LEU A 220 -30.67 -25.44 2.98
CA LEU A 220 -30.05 -26.01 4.18
C LEU A 220 -30.88 -27.15 4.77
N ARG A 221 -32.21 -26.99 4.81
CA ARG A 221 -33.12 -28.03 5.33
C ARG A 221 -33.07 -29.31 4.49
N SER A 222 -32.93 -29.20 3.17
CA SER A 222 -32.86 -30.38 2.29
C SER A 222 -31.51 -31.11 2.41
N LYS A 223 -30.42 -30.38 2.70
CA LYS A 223 -29.06 -30.92 2.81
C LYS A 223 -28.71 -31.43 4.22
N LEU A 224 -29.40 -30.95 5.26
CA LEU A 224 -29.16 -31.33 6.66
C LEU A 224 -30.42 -31.99 7.26
N PRO A 225 -30.73 -33.26 6.88
CA PRO A 225 -31.84 -34.00 7.44
C PRO A 225 -31.56 -34.33 8.92
N GLY A 226 -32.13 -33.53 9.82
CA GLY A 226 -31.87 -33.60 11.26
C GLY A 226 -32.17 -32.29 12.00
N LEU A 227 -32.17 -31.16 11.27
CA LEU A 227 -32.66 -29.86 11.76
C LEU A 227 -34.20 -29.78 11.68
N GLY A 228 -34.87 -30.75 12.32
CA GLY A 228 -36.32 -30.83 12.43
C GLY A 228 -36.85 -29.76 13.39
N GLY A 229 -36.90 -28.50 12.92
CA GLY A 229 -37.37 -27.34 13.70
C GLY A 229 -37.28 -26.03 12.91
N GLN A 230 -37.57 -24.90 13.58
CA GLN A 230 -37.34 -23.57 13.03
C GLN A 230 -35.83 -23.34 12.90
N LEU A 231 -35.29 -23.53 11.69
CA LEU A 231 -33.88 -23.30 11.41
C LEU A 231 -33.56 -21.82 11.61
N ASP A 232 -32.82 -21.51 12.66
CA ASP A 232 -32.28 -20.16 12.89
C ASP A 232 -30.93 -20.04 12.19
N LEU A 233 -30.89 -19.26 11.11
CA LEU A 233 -29.66 -19.01 10.34
C LEU A 233 -28.53 -18.43 11.20
N ARG A 234 -28.86 -17.75 12.31
CA ARG A 234 -27.86 -17.16 13.22
C ARG A 234 -27.13 -18.19 14.08
N GLN A 235 -27.65 -19.43 14.15
CA GLN A 235 -27.07 -20.53 14.92
C GLN A 235 -26.27 -21.50 14.05
N ILE A 236 -26.24 -21.28 12.74
CA ILE A 236 -25.47 -22.08 11.80
C ILE A 236 -24.00 -21.64 11.85
N ASP A 237 -23.09 -22.60 11.75
CA ASP A 237 -21.68 -22.30 11.66
C ASP A 237 -21.33 -21.56 10.35
N TYR A 238 -20.32 -20.70 10.42
CA TYR A 238 -19.92 -19.88 9.29
C TYR A 238 -19.53 -20.71 8.06
N ALA A 239 -18.86 -21.86 8.24
CA ALA A 239 -18.39 -22.68 7.13
C ALA A 239 -19.55 -23.30 6.34
N THR A 240 -20.58 -23.79 7.02
CA THR A 240 -21.80 -24.29 6.39
C THR A 240 -22.54 -23.17 5.65
N LEU A 241 -22.70 -22.01 6.29
CA LEU A 241 -23.36 -20.86 5.65
C LEU A 241 -22.60 -20.36 4.41
N LYS A 242 -21.26 -20.24 4.50
CA LYS A 242 -20.41 -19.77 3.40
C LYS A 242 -20.48 -20.70 2.20
N LYS A 243 -20.46 -22.03 2.39
CA LYS A 243 -20.63 -23.00 1.31
C LYS A 243 -21.97 -22.84 0.57
N GLU A 244 -23.07 -22.66 1.31
CA GLU A 244 -24.38 -22.43 0.69
C GLU A 244 -24.44 -21.08 -0.03
N LEU A 245 -23.87 -20.02 0.57
CA LEU A 245 -23.76 -18.71 -0.05
C LEU A 245 -23.01 -18.78 -1.39
N GLU A 246 -21.86 -19.46 -1.43
CA GLU A 246 -21.06 -19.69 -2.64
C GLU A 246 -21.83 -20.49 -3.70
N TRP A 247 -22.59 -21.50 -3.28
CA TRP A 247 -23.44 -22.28 -4.18
C TRP A 247 -24.55 -21.44 -4.81
N PHE A 248 -25.20 -20.55 -4.05
CA PHE A 248 -26.16 -19.61 -4.64
C PHE A 248 -25.47 -18.56 -5.53
N ALA A 249 -24.30 -18.09 -5.13
CA ALA A 249 -23.50 -17.14 -5.90
C ALA A 249 -23.08 -17.68 -7.28
N SER A 250 -22.84 -18.99 -7.41
CA SER A 250 -22.48 -19.57 -8.72
C SER A 250 -23.60 -19.45 -9.75
N PHE A 251 -24.87 -19.64 -9.35
CA PHE A 251 -26.01 -19.46 -10.26
C PHE A 251 -26.13 -18.04 -10.78
N ASP A 252 -25.93 -17.05 -9.90
CA ASP A 252 -25.95 -15.63 -10.28
C ASP A 252 -24.84 -15.31 -11.30
N ARG A 253 -23.62 -15.83 -11.08
CA ARG A 253 -22.48 -15.67 -11.99
C ARG A 253 -22.76 -16.31 -13.35
N ASP A 254 -23.31 -17.51 -13.37
CA ASP A 254 -23.67 -18.21 -14.60
C ASP A 254 -24.76 -17.46 -15.38
N ALA A 255 -25.77 -16.93 -14.67
CA ALA A 255 -26.81 -16.11 -15.28
C ALA A 255 -26.22 -14.83 -15.92
N GLU A 256 -25.27 -14.17 -15.24
CA GLU A 256 -24.60 -12.98 -15.76
C GLU A 256 -23.72 -13.29 -16.98
N ILE A 257 -22.94 -14.38 -16.95
CA ILE A 257 -22.13 -14.83 -18.09
C ILE A 257 -23.02 -15.12 -19.30
N ASN A 258 -24.11 -15.86 -19.09
CA ASN A 258 -25.07 -16.17 -20.14
C ASN A 258 -25.74 -14.91 -20.72
N ALA A 259 -26.06 -13.93 -19.86
CA ALA A 259 -26.61 -12.65 -20.31
C ALA A 259 -25.62 -11.85 -21.17
N ARG A 260 -24.35 -11.78 -20.75
CA ARG A 260 -23.27 -11.11 -21.51
C ARG A 260 -23.02 -11.78 -22.86
N GLN A 261 -23.01 -13.11 -22.91
CA GLN A 261 -22.85 -13.87 -24.16
C GLN A 261 -24.02 -13.66 -25.13
N ARG A 262 -25.26 -13.54 -24.63
CA ARG A 262 -26.42 -13.20 -25.46
C ARG A 262 -26.31 -11.79 -26.03
N GLN A 263 -25.82 -10.83 -25.25
CA GLN A 263 -25.61 -9.46 -25.70
C GLN A 263 -24.47 -9.34 -26.73
N SER A 264 -23.38 -10.09 -26.56
CA SER A 264 -22.29 -10.12 -27.54
C SER A 264 -22.70 -10.83 -28.84
N GLY A 265 -23.40 -11.96 -28.74
CA GLY A 265 -23.95 -12.67 -29.90
C GLY A 265 -25.03 -11.87 -30.65
N GLY A 266 -25.82 -11.06 -29.93
CA GLY A 266 -26.77 -10.12 -30.52
C GLY A 266 -26.08 -8.99 -31.29
N ARG A 267 -24.97 -8.44 -30.75
CA ARG A 267 -24.16 -7.42 -31.43
C ARG A 267 -23.46 -7.98 -32.68
N GLU A 268 -22.97 -9.22 -32.64
CA GLU A 268 -22.35 -9.85 -33.82
C GLU A 268 -23.37 -10.11 -34.95
N ARG A 269 -24.59 -10.54 -34.60
CA ARG A 269 -25.69 -10.71 -35.57
C ARG A 269 -26.13 -9.38 -36.18
N ALA A 270 -26.21 -8.30 -35.38
CA ALA A 270 -26.51 -6.96 -35.88
C ALA A 270 -25.43 -6.46 -36.85
N PHE A 271 -24.15 -6.71 -36.55
CA PHE A 271 -23.02 -6.34 -37.41
C PHE A 271 -23.00 -7.11 -38.74
N ARG A 272 -23.25 -8.43 -38.73
CA ARG A 272 -23.38 -9.23 -39.97
C ARG A 272 -24.63 -8.85 -40.79
N GLY A 273 -25.72 -8.47 -40.14
CA GLY A 273 -26.94 -8.00 -40.78
C GLY A 273 -26.75 -6.69 -41.56
N GLN A 274 -25.92 -5.77 -41.05
CA GLN A 274 -25.56 -4.54 -41.75
C GLN A 274 -24.63 -4.78 -42.96
N GLN A 275 -23.64 -5.67 -42.85
CA GLN A 275 -22.78 -6.01 -44.00
C GLN A 275 -23.55 -6.64 -45.17
N ARG A 276 -24.59 -7.45 -44.88
CA ARG A 276 -25.44 -8.06 -45.93
C ARG A 276 -26.40 -7.09 -46.61
N ARG A 277 -26.74 -5.95 -45.98
CA ARG A 277 -27.59 -4.90 -46.58
C ARG A 277 -26.81 -3.85 -47.37
N GLY A 278 -25.47 -3.86 -47.30
CA GLY A 278 -24.60 -2.88 -47.99
C GLY A 278 -24.03 -3.31 -49.35
N ARG A 279 -24.33 -4.52 -49.85
CA ARG A 279 -23.88 -5.00 -51.17
C ARG A 279 -25.07 -5.39 -52.03
N GLY A 280 -25.68 -4.42 -52.69
CA GLY A 280 -26.71 -4.72 -53.69
C GLY A 280 -27.46 -3.51 -54.19
N SER A 281 -26.82 -2.67 -55.00
CA SER A 281 -27.42 -1.98 -56.16
C SER A 281 -26.43 -0.97 -56.73
N GLY A 282 -25.64 -1.40 -57.70
CA GLY A 282 -24.79 -0.55 -58.54
C GLY A 282 -24.86 -1.01 -59.99
N GLY A 283 -26.08 -1.24 -60.49
CA GLY A 283 -26.32 -1.49 -61.91
C GLY A 283 -26.29 -0.15 -62.64
N PHE A 284 -25.16 0.15 -63.26
CA PHE A 284 -25.03 1.23 -64.23
C PHE A 284 -25.89 0.91 -65.46
N ARG A 285 -26.83 1.80 -65.79
CA ARG A 285 -27.43 1.90 -67.12
C ARG A 285 -26.45 2.65 -68.02
N ASN A 286 -26.09 2.04 -69.14
CA ASN A 286 -25.84 2.70 -70.42
C ASN A 286 -26.55 1.86 -71.49
#